data_AF-A0A6J8DRU8-F1
#
_entry.id   AF-A0A6J8DRU8-F1
#
_cell.length_a   1.000
_cell.length_b   1.000
_cell.length_c   1.000
_cell.angle_alpha   90.00
_cell.angle_beta   90.00
_cell.angle_gamma   90.00
#
_symmetry.space_group_name_H-M   'P 1'
#
loop_
_entity.id
_entity.type
_entity.pdbx_description
1 polymer ?
#
loop_
_entity_poly.entity_id
_entity_poly.type
_entity_poly.pdbx_seq_one_letter_code
_entity_poly.pdbx_strand_id
1 'polypeptide(L)'
;MELTVSEEYLTKFCKVNSLSVGIDDSLWIGSGKVHKGFFTLLFASSKALQKVRLKGNKMKVIEGFNIEVKETALSPFNDLLIVSYTSRLKQVMRGSGKISDSKYCVEPLVPLCVHFTKDNKVLIGAVEDLFIDLYNMHVPDLSILSGRRAIFIMDIDGNHLDVVESDNVNKPLFIYPRHITTCSETIFVVDLYCKAVGGRVVILDSDKSVKAIYTGNPEVRYRFPFTPYHVASTASESVIVSDFLGHALHLLNKCGQLVTYFDTLMIGIQYPTTLAITTTEQYHILYMGNGDFFDDSKTKAQIYAFQLSLESQK
;
A
#
# COMPACT_ATOMS: atom_id res chain seq x y z
N MET A 1 11.29 -10.36 -20.19
CA MET A 1 10.91 -9.20 -19.37
C MET A 1 11.95 -9.04 -18.29
N GLU A 2 12.81 -8.03 -18.40
CA GLU A 2 13.81 -7.72 -17.38
C GLU A 2 13.45 -6.42 -16.67
N LEU A 3 13.72 -6.37 -15.37
CA LEU A 3 13.50 -5.19 -14.54
C LEU A 3 14.81 -4.40 -14.50
N THR A 4 14.98 -3.40 -15.36
CA THR A 4 16.20 -2.59 -15.39
C THR A 4 16.07 -1.37 -14.49
N VAL A 5 16.80 -1.36 -13.38
CA VAL A 5 16.79 -0.27 -12.40
C VAL A 5 17.83 0.78 -12.76
N SER A 6 17.41 1.97 -13.20
CA SER A 6 18.23 3.18 -13.12
C SER A 6 17.94 3.88 -11.79
N GLU A 7 18.95 4.00 -10.94
CA GLU A 7 18.79 4.57 -9.60
C GLU A 7 18.97 6.08 -9.63
N GLU A 8 17.95 6.83 -9.21
CA GLU A 8 18.12 8.22 -8.78
C GLU A 8 17.70 8.35 -7.32
N TYR A 9 18.69 8.57 -6.46
CA TYR A 9 18.50 8.80 -5.04
C TYR A 9 17.97 10.22 -4.80
N LEU A 10 16.81 10.33 -4.14
CA LEU A 10 16.11 11.60 -4.01
C LEU A 10 16.36 12.31 -2.67
N THR A 11 16.19 11.64 -1.52
CA THR A 11 16.45 12.23 -0.18
C THR A 11 16.29 11.21 0.97
N LYS A 12 16.57 11.63 2.21
CA LYS A 12 16.35 10.86 3.46
C LYS A 12 15.15 11.36 4.25
N PHE A 13 14.31 10.44 4.71
CA PHE A 13 13.28 10.66 5.75
C PHE A 13 13.58 9.82 6.98
N CYS A 14 13.00 10.17 8.13
CA CYS A 14 13.08 9.32 9.33
C CYS A 14 12.24 8.05 9.16
N LYS A 15 11.03 8.18 8.60
CA LYS A 15 10.11 7.08 8.28
C LYS A 15 9.06 7.60 7.31
N VAL A 16 8.62 6.77 6.37
CA VAL A 16 7.43 7.02 5.54
C VAL A 16 6.48 5.85 5.65
N ASN A 17 5.20 6.16 5.84
CA ASN A 17 4.14 5.17 5.98
C ASN A 17 3.20 5.16 4.77
N SER A 18 3.03 6.30 4.11
CA SER A 18 2.19 6.43 2.93
C SER A 18 2.85 7.30 1.88
N LEU A 19 2.54 7.00 0.63
CA LEU A 19 3.03 7.70 -0.54
C LEU A 19 1.95 7.75 -1.61
N SER A 20 1.68 8.91 -2.17
CA SER A 20 0.75 9.07 -3.29
C SER A 20 1.27 10.10 -4.29
N VAL A 21 1.03 9.87 -5.59
CA VAL A 21 1.47 10.78 -6.66
C VAL A 21 0.28 11.62 -7.14
N GLY A 22 0.41 12.94 -7.01
CA GLY A 22 -0.50 13.97 -7.50
C GLY A 22 -0.50 14.07 -9.02
N ILE A 23 -1.60 14.58 -9.58
CA ILE A 23 -1.72 14.86 -11.02
C ILE A 23 -0.71 15.91 -11.53
N ASP A 24 -0.11 16.67 -10.63
CA ASP A 24 0.91 17.68 -10.89
C ASP A 24 2.34 17.15 -10.66
N ASP A 25 2.50 15.82 -10.69
CA ASP A 25 3.71 15.06 -10.34
C ASP A 25 4.29 15.40 -8.96
N SER A 26 3.45 15.95 -8.08
CA SER A 26 3.81 16.13 -6.68
C SER A 26 3.65 14.82 -5.92
N LEU A 27 4.44 14.66 -4.87
CA LEU A 27 4.41 13.53 -3.97
C LEU A 27 3.77 13.95 -2.65
N TRP A 28 2.78 13.20 -2.22
CA TRP A 28 2.25 13.28 -0.87
C TRP A 28 2.90 12.20 -0.03
N ILE A 29 3.63 12.63 0.99
CA ILE A 29 4.48 11.77 1.82
C ILE A 29 3.97 11.86 3.25
N GLY A 30 3.38 10.77 3.74
CA GLY A 30 3.11 10.61 5.16
C GLY A 30 4.39 10.20 5.87
N SER A 31 5.06 11.12 6.56
CA SER A 31 6.32 10.87 7.30
C SER A 31 6.22 11.06 8.83
N GLY A 32 7.01 10.32 9.59
CA GLY A 32 6.94 10.32 11.05
C GLY A 32 8.27 10.02 11.73
N LYS A 33 8.31 10.24 13.06
CA LYS A 33 9.41 9.76 13.90
C LYS A 33 9.23 8.27 14.15
N VAL A 34 10.31 7.50 14.07
CA VAL A 34 10.32 6.10 14.50
C VAL A 34 10.05 6.05 16.01
N HIS A 35 9.13 5.20 16.43
CA HIS A 35 8.94 4.84 17.84
C HIS A 35 9.51 3.44 18.04
N LYS A 36 10.18 3.23 19.19
CA LYS A 36 10.86 1.97 19.51
C LYS A 36 9.86 0.80 19.56
N GLY A 37 10.27 -0.36 19.07
CA GLY A 37 9.55 -1.63 19.22
C GLY A 37 8.88 -2.15 17.94
N PHE A 38 9.01 -3.46 17.70
CA PHE A 38 8.54 -4.16 16.49
C PHE A 38 7.03 -4.05 16.25
N PHE A 39 6.21 -4.17 17.31
CA PHE A 39 4.76 -3.97 17.21
C PHE A 39 4.41 -2.54 16.76
N THR A 40 5.13 -1.53 17.24
CA THR A 40 4.95 -0.13 16.86
C THR A 40 5.20 0.13 15.36
N LEU A 41 5.92 -0.75 14.65
CA LEU A 41 6.27 -0.58 13.24
C LEU A 41 5.19 -1.07 12.27
N LEU A 42 4.46 -2.14 12.61
CA LEU A 42 3.30 -2.60 11.83
C LEU A 42 2.17 -1.55 11.86
N PHE A 43 2.03 -0.83 12.98
CA PHE A 43 1.01 0.19 13.25
C PHE A 43 1.53 1.61 13.25
N ALA A 44 2.71 1.83 12.69
CA ALA A 44 3.21 3.18 12.65
C ALA A 44 2.32 4.03 11.75
N SER A 45 1.92 5.14 12.32
CA SER A 45 1.39 6.28 11.61
C SER A 45 2.43 7.39 11.64
N SER A 46 2.39 8.18 10.58
CA SER A 46 3.21 9.36 10.39
C SER A 46 2.54 10.53 11.08
N LYS A 47 3.27 11.39 11.79
CA LYS A 47 2.69 12.60 12.41
C LYS A 47 2.79 13.83 11.51
N ALA A 48 3.31 13.66 10.30
CA ALA A 48 3.38 14.70 9.30
C ALA A 48 2.93 14.16 7.94
N LEU A 49 2.18 14.99 7.24
CA LEU A 49 1.95 14.86 5.80
C LEU A 49 2.70 15.97 5.11
N GLN A 50 3.44 15.66 4.06
CA GLN A 50 4.16 16.66 3.26
C GLN A 50 3.81 16.52 1.80
N LYS A 51 3.48 17.63 1.14
CA LYS A 51 3.44 17.70 -0.32
C LYS A 51 4.81 18.13 -0.80
N VAL A 52 5.41 17.37 -1.70
CA VAL A 52 6.75 17.61 -2.23
C VAL A 52 6.67 17.66 -3.76
N ARG A 53 7.45 18.53 -4.39
CA ARG A 53 7.70 18.45 -5.85
C ARG A 53 9.11 17.97 -6.12
N LEU A 54 9.22 17.07 -7.10
CA LEU A 54 10.49 16.62 -7.66
C LEU A 54 11.01 17.66 -8.66
N LYS A 55 12.31 17.95 -8.60
CA LYS A 55 13.02 18.75 -9.60
C LYS A 55 14.39 18.12 -9.83
N GLY A 56 14.46 17.18 -10.78
CA GLY A 56 15.57 16.23 -10.90
C GLY A 56 15.73 15.41 -9.62
N ASN A 57 16.97 15.16 -9.18
CA ASN A 57 17.27 14.47 -7.92
C ASN A 57 16.93 15.24 -6.63
N LYS A 58 16.28 16.40 -6.70
CA LYS A 58 15.96 17.21 -5.52
C LYS A 58 14.48 17.24 -5.22
N MET A 59 14.19 17.12 -3.94
CA MET A 59 12.86 17.23 -3.36
C MET A 59 12.68 18.57 -2.66
N LYS A 60 11.62 19.31 -3.00
CA LYS A 60 11.23 20.54 -2.31
C LYS A 60 9.86 20.37 -1.68
N VAL A 61 9.78 20.49 -0.35
CA VAL A 61 8.51 20.54 0.38
C VAL A 61 7.78 21.82 -0.03
N ILE A 62 6.52 21.67 -0.45
CA ILE A 62 5.62 22.76 -0.84
C ILE A 62 4.61 23.02 0.28
N GLU A 63 4.08 21.96 0.88
CA GLU A 63 3.08 22.04 1.95
C GLU A 63 3.38 20.99 3.03
N GLY A 64 2.97 21.29 4.27
CA GLY A 64 3.17 20.41 5.41
C GLY A 64 2.00 20.50 6.39
N PHE A 65 1.57 19.35 6.90
CA PHE A 65 0.46 19.22 7.83
C PHE A 65 0.88 18.37 9.01
N ASN A 66 0.49 18.76 10.23
CA ASN A 66 0.69 17.98 11.44
C ASN A 66 -0.55 17.11 11.66
N ILE A 67 -0.57 15.94 11.01
CA ILE A 67 -1.69 15.00 11.04
C ILE A 67 -1.16 13.57 11.08
N GLU A 68 -1.90 12.70 11.77
CA GLU A 68 -1.65 11.27 11.73
C GLU A 68 -1.98 10.70 10.34
N VAL A 69 -1.03 10.02 9.71
CA VAL A 69 -1.20 9.41 8.38
C VAL A 69 -0.78 7.95 8.43
N LYS A 70 -1.71 7.07 8.11
CA LYS A 70 -1.46 5.65 7.87
C LYS A 70 -1.37 5.35 6.38
N GLU A 71 -2.41 5.72 5.65
CA GLU A 71 -2.56 5.55 4.19
C GLU A 71 -2.96 6.89 3.59
N THR A 72 -2.60 7.10 2.32
CA THR A 72 -3.14 8.19 1.52
C THR A 72 -3.59 7.67 0.16
N ALA A 73 -4.68 8.22 -0.36
CA ALA A 73 -5.09 8.02 -1.75
C ALA A 73 -5.54 9.33 -2.36
N LEU A 74 -5.15 9.56 -3.61
CA LEU A 74 -5.58 10.72 -4.37
C LEU A 74 -6.81 10.39 -5.19
N SER A 75 -7.80 11.26 -5.07
CA SER A 75 -8.99 11.20 -5.92
C SER A 75 -8.68 11.69 -7.33
N PRO A 76 -9.53 11.35 -8.31
CA PRO A 76 -9.49 11.91 -9.67
C PRO A 76 -9.56 13.44 -9.71
N PHE A 77 -10.13 14.06 -8.67
CA PHE A 77 -10.25 15.52 -8.53
C PHE A 77 -9.04 16.14 -7.83
N ASN A 78 -8.05 15.33 -7.45
CA ASN A 78 -6.84 15.71 -6.74
C ASN A 78 -7.09 16.24 -5.30
N ASP A 79 -8.20 15.82 -4.69
CA ASP A 79 -8.35 15.77 -3.24
C ASP A 79 -7.58 14.57 -2.69
N LEU A 80 -6.99 14.72 -1.51
CA LEU A 80 -6.27 13.65 -0.82
C LEU A 80 -7.14 13.08 0.29
N LEU A 81 -7.41 11.78 0.24
CA LEU A 81 -7.97 11.07 1.37
C LEU A 81 -6.84 10.52 2.24
N ILE A 82 -6.99 10.69 3.55
CA ILE A 82 -6.04 10.26 4.58
C ILE A 82 -6.74 9.25 5.47
N VAL A 83 -6.15 8.07 5.61
CA VAL A 83 -6.52 7.11 6.64
C VAL A 83 -5.63 7.36 7.87
N SER A 84 -6.23 7.34 9.04
CA SER A 84 -5.60 7.52 10.35
C SER A 84 -6.23 6.54 11.34
N TYR A 85 -5.44 5.97 12.24
CA TYR A 85 -6.01 5.08 13.26
C TYR A 85 -6.87 5.84 14.27
N THR A 86 -6.40 7.00 14.73
CA THR A 86 -7.10 7.78 15.76
C THR A 86 -8.25 8.60 15.22
N SER A 87 -8.11 9.09 13.99
CA SER A 87 -9.06 10.03 13.38
C SER A 87 -9.82 9.44 12.19
N ARG A 88 -9.66 8.12 11.96
CA ARG A 88 -10.34 7.30 10.94
C ARG A 88 -10.09 7.79 9.52
N LEU A 89 -11.01 8.53 8.93
CA LEU A 89 -10.89 9.07 7.58
C LEU A 89 -10.96 10.59 7.60
N LYS A 90 -9.93 11.23 7.04
CA LYS A 90 -9.86 12.67 6.83
C LYS A 90 -9.67 12.95 5.35
N GLN A 91 -10.11 14.12 4.92
CA GLN A 91 -9.92 14.59 3.55
C GLN A 91 -9.18 15.92 3.56
N VAL A 92 -8.17 16.06 2.71
CA VAL A 92 -7.56 17.35 2.39
C VAL A 92 -8.17 17.82 1.08
N MET A 93 -8.91 18.92 1.15
CA MET A 93 -9.58 19.48 -0.03
C MET A 93 -8.61 20.28 -0.88
N ARG A 94 -8.62 20.00 -2.18
CA ARG A 94 -7.81 20.67 -3.20
C ARG A 94 -7.97 22.19 -3.12
N GLY A 95 -6.86 22.91 -3.36
CA GLY A 95 -6.82 24.37 -3.48
C GLY A 95 -6.91 25.13 -2.16
N SER A 96 -7.63 24.60 -1.18
CA SER A 96 -7.71 25.19 0.17
C SER A 96 -6.63 24.68 1.12
N GLY A 97 -6.11 23.46 0.89
CA GLY A 97 -5.26 22.77 1.86
C GLY A 97 -5.96 22.49 3.19
N LYS A 98 -7.28 22.67 3.26
CA LYS A 98 -8.05 22.48 4.49
C LYS A 98 -8.30 20.99 4.71
N ILE A 99 -8.02 20.56 5.93
CA ILE A 99 -8.35 19.22 6.40
C ILE A 99 -9.75 19.25 7.00
N SER A 100 -10.61 18.31 6.58
CA SER A 100 -11.94 18.09 7.14
C SER A 100 -12.18 16.60 7.39
N ASP A 101 -13.28 16.31 8.08
CA ASP A 101 -13.82 14.95 8.08
C ASP A 101 -14.17 14.53 6.66
N SER A 102 -13.92 13.26 6.38
CA SER A 102 -14.30 12.61 5.13
C SER A 102 -15.80 12.31 5.12
N LYS A 103 -16.41 12.39 3.93
CA LYS A 103 -17.79 11.91 3.72
C LYS A 103 -17.92 10.38 3.66
N TYR A 104 -16.81 9.67 3.42
CA TYR A 104 -16.77 8.21 3.43
C TYR A 104 -16.81 7.68 4.87
N CYS A 105 -17.85 6.91 5.19
CA CYS A 105 -18.10 6.37 6.52
C CYS A 105 -18.13 4.84 6.49
N VAL A 106 -17.26 4.20 7.28
CA VAL A 106 -17.18 2.74 7.45
C VAL A 106 -17.46 2.30 8.89
N GLU A 107 -18.03 3.19 9.70
CA GLU A 107 -18.31 2.90 11.11
C GLU A 107 -19.26 1.70 11.25
N PRO A 108 -19.06 0.85 12.27
CA PRO A 108 -18.13 0.99 13.39
C PRO A 108 -16.67 0.58 13.10
N LEU A 109 -16.35 0.07 11.90
CA LEU A 109 -15.03 -0.45 11.57
C LEU A 109 -13.96 0.67 11.49
N VAL A 110 -12.72 0.27 11.76
CA VAL A 110 -11.51 1.08 11.64
C VAL A 110 -10.94 0.93 10.22
N PRO A 111 -10.86 2.01 9.44
CA PRO A 111 -10.26 1.98 8.10
C PRO A 111 -8.75 1.74 8.20
N LEU A 112 -8.24 0.87 7.34
CA LEU A 112 -6.82 0.50 7.24
C LEU A 112 -6.19 1.01 5.95
N CYS A 113 -6.94 0.97 4.85
CA CYS A 113 -6.47 1.40 3.54
C CYS A 113 -7.60 1.98 2.70
N VAL A 114 -7.21 2.72 1.68
CA VAL A 114 -8.13 3.34 0.73
C VAL A 114 -7.51 3.42 -0.65
N HIS A 115 -8.33 3.28 -1.69
CA HIS A 115 -7.93 3.42 -3.09
C HIS A 115 -9.05 4.03 -3.92
N PHE A 116 -8.70 4.92 -4.85
CA PHE A 116 -9.63 5.43 -5.86
C PHE A 116 -9.46 4.64 -7.15
N THR A 117 -10.55 4.10 -7.67
CA THR A 117 -10.55 3.34 -8.92
C THR A 117 -10.62 4.29 -10.13
N LYS A 118 -10.24 3.79 -11.31
CA LYS A 118 -10.31 4.56 -12.57
C LYS A 118 -11.73 4.94 -12.97
N ASP A 119 -12.72 4.17 -12.52
CA ASP A 119 -14.15 4.40 -12.75
C ASP A 119 -14.83 5.16 -11.60
N ASN A 120 -14.06 5.97 -10.86
CA ASN A 120 -14.52 6.90 -9.83
C ASN A 120 -15.24 6.24 -8.63
N LYS A 121 -14.89 5.00 -8.30
CA LYS A 121 -15.27 4.36 -7.04
C LYS A 121 -14.20 4.53 -5.98
N VAL A 122 -14.58 4.37 -4.72
CA VAL A 122 -13.70 4.40 -3.57
C VAL A 122 -13.74 3.04 -2.89
N LEU A 123 -12.58 2.39 -2.78
CA LEU A 123 -12.42 1.14 -2.07
C LEU A 123 -11.82 1.43 -0.70
N ILE A 124 -12.44 0.96 0.38
CA ILE A 124 -11.93 1.16 1.74
C ILE A 124 -11.85 -0.19 2.45
N GLY A 125 -10.64 -0.62 2.79
CA GLY A 125 -10.42 -1.79 3.64
C GLY A 125 -10.52 -1.40 5.10
N ALA A 126 -11.33 -2.11 5.86
CA ALA A 126 -11.56 -1.80 7.28
C ALA A 126 -11.76 -3.05 8.12
N VAL A 127 -11.52 -2.93 9.42
CA VAL A 127 -11.62 -4.01 10.41
C VAL A 127 -12.33 -3.55 11.68
N GLU A 128 -13.02 -4.44 12.37
CA GLU A 128 -13.77 -4.11 13.58
C GLU A 128 -12.86 -3.74 14.76
N ASP A 129 -11.82 -4.54 15.01
CA ASP A 129 -10.89 -4.30 16.11
C ASP A 129 -9.45 -4.48 15.65
N LEU A 130 -8.74 -3.35 15.60
CA LEU A 130 -7.32 -3.32 15.27
C LEU A 130 -6.50 -4.20 16.20
N PHE A 131 -6.80 -4.32 17.49
CA PHE A 131 -5.99 -5.10 18.43
C PHE A 131 -6.28 -6.61 18.35
N ILE A 132 -7.55 -7.01 18.24
CA ILE A 132 -7.91 -8.44 18.13
C ILE A 132 -7.31 -9.03 16.87
N ASP A 133 -7.39 -8.33 15.74
CA ASP A 133 -6.80 -8.81 14.49
C ASP A 133 -5.29 -9.01 14.61
N LEU A 134 -4.61 -8.27 15.48
CA LEU A 134 -3.17 -8.35 15.73
C LEU A 134 -2.71 -9.47 16.63
N TYR A 135 -3.54 -9.84 17.61
CA TYR A 135 -3.31 -11.07 18.36
C TYR A 135 -3.62 -12.28 17.47
N ASN A 136 -4.69 -12.18 16.71
CA ASN A 136 -5.16 -13.23 15.82
C ASN A 136 -4.31 -13.43 14.55
N MET A 137 -3.41 -12.49 14.24
CA MET A 137 -2.39 -12.64 13.20
C MET A 137 -1.61 -13.98 13.29
N HIS A 138 -1.56 -14.61 14.48
CA HIS A 138 -0.89 -15.90 14.72
C HIS A 138 -1.77 -17.12 14.40
N VAL A 139 -3.00 -16.90 13.94
CA VAL A 139 -4.01 -17.93 13.73
C VAL A 139 -4.16 -18.21 12.24
N PRO A 140 -3.76 -19.42 11.77
CA PRO A 140 -3.86 -19.77 10.35
C PRO A 140 -5.30 -20.08 9.89
N ASP A 141 -6.22 -20.38 10.82
CA ASP A 141 -7.62 -20.67 10.51
C ASP A 141 -8.48 -19.40 10.60
N LEU A 142 -9.00 -18.96 9.45
CA LEU A 142 -9.84 -17.77 9.33
C LEU A 142 -11.19 -17.93 10.04
N SER A 143 -11.67 -19.16 10.22
CA SER A 143 -13.00 -19.43 10.76
C SER A 143 -13.14 -19.14 12.26
N ILE A 144 -12.01 -19.04 12.97
CA ILE A 144 -11.98 -18.75 14.40
C ILE A 144 -11.71 -17.27 14.71
N LEU A 145 -11.62 -16.44 13.66
CA LEU A 145 -11.44 -15.01 13.79
C LEU A 145 -12.78 -14.38 14.19
N SER A 146 -12.79 -13.79 15.39
CA SER A 146 -13.89 -12.92 15.81
C SER A 146 -13.60 -11.50 15.31
N GLY A 147 -14.60 -10.87 14.69
CA GLY A 147 -14.50 -9.51 14.19
C GLY A 147 -14.83 -9.39 12.71
N ARG A 148 -15.56 -8.33 12.36
CA ARG A 148 -15.93 -8.01 10.98
C ARG A 148 -14.77 -7.34 10.24
N ARG A 149 -14.56 -7.74 9.00
CA ARG A 149 -13.50 -7.20 8.13
C ARG A 149 -14.02 -7.13 6.71
N ALA A 150 -13.81 -6.02 6.05
CA ALA A 150 -14.48 -5.76 4.80
C ALA A 150 -13.68 -4.86 3.87
N ILE A 151 -13.92 -5.02 2.58
CA ILE A 151 -13.69 -3.97 1.60
C ILE A 151 -15.03 -3.33 1.27
N PHE A 152 -15.19 -2.07 1.64
CA PHE A 152 -16.33 -1.25 1.25
C PHE A 152 -16.09 -0.67 -0.13
N ILE A 153 -17.10 -0.74 -0.99
CA ILE A 153 -17.12 -0.11 -2.30
C ILE A 153 -18.12 1.03 -2.24
N MET A 154 -17.66 2.25 -2.49
CA MET A 154 -18.46 3.45 -2.46
C MET A 154 -18.37 4.21 -3.78
N ASP A 155 -19.37 5.04 -4.08
CA ASP A 155 -19.23 6.05 -5.11
C ASP A 155 -18.39 7.24 -4.62
N ILE A 156 -18.10 8.17 -5.51
CA ILE A 156 -17.36 9.39 -5.17
C ILE A 156 -18.11 10.29 -4.18
N ASP A 157 -19.41 10.10 -3.98
CA ASP A 157 -20.23 10.88 -3.05
C ASP A 157 -20.28 10.29 -1.64
N GLY A 158 -19.70 9.11 -1.45
CA GLY A 158 -19.65 8.40 -0.18
C GLY A 158 -20.85 7.49 0.04
N ASN A 159 -21.68 7.26 -0.98
CA ASN A 159 -22.76 6.28 -0.90
C ASN A 159 -22.17 4.87 -1.01
N HIS A 160 -22.65 3.97 -0.15
CA HIS A 160 -22.26 2.55 -0.19
C HIS A 160 -22.88 1.88 -1.41
N LEU A 161 -22.05 1.27 -2.24
CA LEU A 161 -22.46 0.50 -3.41
C LEU A 161 -22.45 -1.01 -3.12
N ASP A 162 -21.43 -1.48 -2.42
CA ASP A 162 -21.22 -2.91 -2.17
C ASP A 162 -20.26 -3.14 -0.98
N VAL A 163 -20.20 -4.37 -0.48
CA VAL A 163 -19.27 -4.79 0.57
C VAL A 163 -18.77 -6.22 0.32
N VAL A 164 -17.46 -6.41 0.41
CA VAL A 164 -16.82 -7.72 0.27
C VAL A 164 -16.25 -8.15 1.62
N GLU A 165 -16.75 -9.26 2.17
CA GLU A 165 -16.37 -9.73 3.52
C GLU A 165 -15.99 -11.21 3.53
N SER A 166 -16.75 -12.03 2.80
CA SER A 166 -16.63 -13.48 2.78
C SER A 166 -16.68 -14.06 1.37
N ASP A 167 -16.19 -15.29 1.22
CA ASP A 167 -16.31 -16.06 -0.01
C ASP A 167 -17.75 -16.57 -0.21
N ASN A 168 -17.95 -17.32 -1.30
CA ASN A 168 -19.24 -17.93 -1.65
C ASN A 168 -19.72 -19.02 -0.68
N VAL A 169 -18.90 -19.42 0.29
CA VAL A 169 -19.27 -20.37 1.36
C VAL A 169 -19.27 -19.69 2.74
N ASN A 170 -19.37 -18.35 2.77
CA ASN A 170 -19.41 -17.52 3.97
C ASN A 170 -18.16 -17.60 4.86
N LYS A 171 -16.99 -17.97 4.31
CA LYS A 171 -15.72 -17.88 5.05
C LYS A 171 -15.13 -16.48 4.92
N PRO A 172 -14.61 -15.88 6.01
CA PRO A 172 -13.96 -14.58 5.95
C PRO A 172 -12.85 -14.52 4.91
N LEU A 173 -12.84 -13.49 4.07
CA LEU A 173 -11.83 -13.32 3.01
C LEU A 173 -10.56 -12.65 3.50
N PHE A 174 -10.64 -11.83 4.53
CA PHE A 174 -9.54 -10.97 4.97
C PHE A 174 -9.17 -11.25 6.41
N ILE A 175 -7.89 -11.04 6.73
CA ILE A 175 -7.38 -10.87 8.10
C ILE A 175 -7.13 -9.42 8.43
N TYR A 176 -6.32 -8.79 7.59
CA TYR A 176 -5.85 -7.43 7.80
C TYR A 176 -5.65 -6.83 6.41
N PRO A 177 -6.72 -6.31 5.77
CA PRO A 177 -6.64 -5.70 4.44
C PRO A 177 -5.81 -4.43 4.53
N ARG A 178 -4.51 -4.58 4.31
CA ARG A 178 -3.50 -3.56 4.60
C ARG A 178 -3.40 -2.50 3.51
N HIS A 179 -3.47 -2.93 2.26
CA HIS A 179 -3.42 -2.06 1.08
C HIS A 179 -4.29 -2.64 -0.01
N ILE A 180 -4.87 -1.75 -0.83
CA ILE A 180 -5.73 -2.12 -1.94
C ILE A 180 -5.26 -1.35 -3.17
N THR A 181 -5.34 -2.00 -4.32
CA THR A 181 -5.28 -1.30 -5.61
C THR A 181 -6.19 -1.98 -6.62
N THR A 182 -6.34 -1.36 -7.78
CA THR A 182 -7.10 -1.94 -8.90
C THR A 182 -6.22 -2.00 -10.14
N CYS A 183 -6.29 -3.13 -10.84
CA CYS A 183 -5.73 -3.28 -12.18
C CYS A 183 -6.88 -3.59 -13.14
N SER A 184 -7.26 -2.58 -13.93
CA SER A 184 -8.51 -2.60 -14.69
C SER A 184 -9.70 -2.87 -13.75
N GLU A 185 -10.49 -3.92 -13.95
CA GLU A 185 -11.64 -4.26 -13.09
C GLU A 185 -11.27 -5.20 -11.92
N THR A 186 -10.04 -5.72 -11.89
CA THR A 186 -9.56 -6.64 -10.85
C THR A 186 -9.11 -5.87 -9.62
N ILE A 187 -9.56 -6.28 -8.44
CA ILE A 187 -9.14 -5.71 -7.14
C ILE A 187 -8.02 -6.58 -6.56
N PHE A 188 -6.93 -5.94 -6.12
CA PHE A 188 -5.83 -6.59 -5.44
C PHE A 188 -5.77 -6.08 -4.00
N VAL A 189 -5.84 -6.99 -3.04
CA VAL A 189 -5.82 -6.67 -1.61
C VAL A 189 -4.61 -7.36 -0.97
N VAL A 190 -3.68 -6.57 -0.44
CA VAL A 190 -2.63 -7.09 0.44
C VAL A 190 -3.27 -7.41 1.79
N ASP A 191 -3.25 -8.68 2.15
CA ASP A 191 -3.84 -9.22 3.37
C ASP A 191 -2.74 -9.85 4.24
N LEU A 192 -2.56 -9.36 5.46
CA LEU A 192 -1.50 -9.82 6.36
C LEU A 192 -2.00 -10.84 7.40
N TYR A 193 -1.30 -11.98 7.53
CA TYR A 193 -1.43 -12.90 8.66
C TYR A 193 -0.44 -12.51 9.75
N CYS A 194 0.81 -12.98 9.73
CA CYS A 194 1.86 -12.54 10.66
C CYS A 194 3.25 -12.86 10.11
N LYS A 195 4.29 -12.35 10.79
CA LYS A 195 5.69 -12.63 10.45
C LYS A 195 6.02 -14.13 10.35
N ALA A 196 5.37 -14.97 11.15
CA ALA A 196 5.65 -16.41 11.21
C ALA A 196 4.94 -17.23 10.11
N VAL A 197 3.81 -16.74 9.61
CA VAL A 197 2.94 -17.46 8.65
C VAL A 197 2.98 -16.82 7.25
N GLY A 198 3.39 -15.55 7.15
CA GLY A 198 3.40 -14.76 5.92
C GLY A 198 2.14 -13.91 5.75
N GLY A 199 2.01 -13.30 4.58
CA GLY A 199 0.81 -12.62 4.10
C GLY A 199 0.37 -13.23 2.77
N ARG A 200 -0.66 -12.64 2.18
CA ARG A 200 -1.11 -12.98 0.82
C ARG A 200 -1.58 -11.74 0.08
N VAL A 201 -1.75 -11.89 -1.23
CA VAL A 201 -2.52 -10.96 -2.04
C VAL A 201 -3.78 -11.68 -2.49
N VAL A 202 -4.93 -11.20 -2.02
CA VAL A 202 -6.24 -11.67 -2.46
C VAL A 202 -6.59 -10.92 -3.74
N ILE A 203 -6.88 -11.65 -4.81
CA ILE A 203 -7.25 -11.09 -6.10
C ILE A 203 -8.73 -11.36 -6.34
N LEU A 204 -9.51 -10.30 -6.49
CA LEU A 204 -10.95 -10.37 -6.74
C LEU A 204 -11.26 -9.98 -8.19
N ASP A 205 -12.18 -10.71 -8.82
CA ASP A 205 -12.68 -10.36 -10.16
C ASP A 205 -13.69 -9.21 -10.11
N SER A 206 -14.16 -8.77 -11.28
CA SER A 206 -15.19 -7.74 -11.46
C SER A 206 -16.51 -8.03 -10.71
N ASP A 207 -16.83 -9.32 -10.52
CA ASP A 207 -17.97 -9.82 -9.75
C ASP A 207 -17.66 -9.98 -8.24
N LYS A 208 -16.49 -9.51 -7.81
CA LYS A 208 -15.98 -9.54 -6.42
C LYS A 208 -15.76 -10.96 -5.88
N SER A 209 -15.84 -11.99 -6.72
CA SER A 209 -15.44 -13.34 -6.36
C SER A 209 -13.92 -13.47 -6.31
N VAL A 210 -13.41 -14.42 -5.51
CA VAL A 210 -11.97 -14.68 -5.44
C VAL A 210 -11.51 -15.32 -6.74
N LYS A 211 -10.73 -14.56 -7.50
CA LYS A 211 -10.10 -15.02 -8.74
C LYS A 211 -8.87 -15.87 -8.46
N ALA A 212 -8.04 -15.43 -7.52
CA ALA A 212 -6.80 -16.10 -7.15
C ALA A 212 -6.28 -15.60 -5.79
N ILE A 213 -5.37 -16.36 -5.19
CA ILE A 213 -4.62 -15.97 -3.99
C ILE A 213 -3.14 -16.15 -4.28
N TYR A 214 -2.37 -15.08 -4.14
CA TYR A 214 -0.92 -15.11 -4.31
C TYR A 214 -0.20 -15.11 -2.96
N THR A 215 0.66 -16.10 -2.73
CA THR A 215 1.38 -16.31 -1.46
C THR A 215 2.90 -16.27 -1.61
N GLY A 216 3.40 -15.58 -2.64
CA GLY A 216 4.83 -15.46 -2.93
C GLY A 216 5.32 -16.38 -4.05
N ASN A 217 6.60 -16.25 -4.41
CA ASN A 217 7.20 -17.06 -5.48
C ASN A 217 7.36 -18.51 -5.00
N PRO A 218 6.68 -19.51 -5.61
CA PRO A 218 6.76 -20.90 -5.16
C PRO A 218 8.14 -21.53 -5.37
N GLU A 219 8.94 -21.00 -6.30
CA GLU A 219 10.24 -21.57 -6.66
C GLU A 219 11.37 -21.08 -5.74
N VAL A 220 11.17 -19.98 -5.03
CA VAL A 220 12.20 -19.38 -4.18
C VAL A 220 11.95 -19.77 -2.73
N ARG A 221 12.91 -20.51 -2.15
CA ARG A 221 12.96 -20.73 -0.70
C ARG A 221 13.52 -19.50 -0.01
N TYR A 222 12.64 -18.56 0.32
CA TYR A 222 13.01 -17.41 1.13
C TYR A 222 13.38 -17.83 2.55
N ARG A 223 14.28 -17.06 3.17
CA ARG A 223 14.60 -17.20 4.61
C ARG A 223 13.40 -16.88 5.50
N PHE A 224 12.49 -16.04 5.00
CA PHE A 224 11.28 -15.60 5.68
C PHE A 224 10.05 -15.87 4.81
N PRO A 225 8.86 -16.07 5.41
CA PRO A 225 7.61 -16.16 4.64
C PRO A 225 7.36 -14.91 3.81
N PHE A 226 6.69 -15.07 2.67
CA PHE A 226 6.23 -13.96 1.83
C PHE A 226 5.44 -12.96 2.68
N THR A 227 5.92 -11.72 2.79
CA THR A 227 5.32 -10.69 3.64
C THR A 227 4.94 -9.49 2.78
N PRO A 228 3.85 -9.60 2.00
CA PRO A 228 3.39 -8.52 1.14
C PRO A 228 3.05 -7.31 2.00
N TYR A 229 3.61 -6.16 1.65
CA TYR A 229 3.46 -4.95 2.45
C TYR A 229 2.67 -3.87 1.74
N HIS A 230 2.77 -3.75 0.42
CA HIS A 230 2.06 -2.76 -0.38
C HIS A 230 1.86 -3.29 -1.79
N VAL A 231 0.85 -2.77 -2.49
CA VAL A 231 0.57 -3.10 -3.88
C VAL A 231 0.29 -1.83 -4.68
N ALA A 232 0.73 -1.77 -5.93
CA ALA A 232 0.46 -0.65 -6.83
C ALA A 232 0.28 -1.13 -8.27
N SER A 233 -0.71 -0.58 -8.97
CA SER A 233 -1.01 -0.90 -10.38
C SER A 233 -0.12 -0.14 -11.36
N THR A 234 0.51 -0.86 -12.28
CA THR A 234 1.29 -0.26 -13.37
C THR A 234 0.39 0.21 -14.52
N ALA A 235 0.94 1.04 -15.41
CA ALA A 235 0.26 1.42 -16.65
C ALA A 235 0.05 0.22 -17.60
N SER A 236 0.85 -0.84 -17.47
CA SER A 236 0.87 -2.03 -18.33
C SER A 236 -0.07 -3.17 -17.88
N GLU A 237 -1.17 -2.85 -17.19
CA GLU A 237 -2.10 -3.84 -16.63
C GLU A 237 -1.44 -4.93 -15.75
N SER A 238 -0.41 -4.55 -15.01
CA SER A 238 0.24 -5.40 -14.02
C SER A 238 0.19 -4.74 -12.64
N VAL A 239 0.54 -5.47 -11.60
CA VAL A 239 0.68 -4.92 -10.24
C VAL A 239 2.05 -5.28 -9.67
N ILE A 240 2.63 -4.35 -8.92
CA ILE A 240 3.85 -4.58 -8.17
C ILE A 240 3.46 -4.77 -6.71
N VAL A 241 4.01 -5.80 -6.08
CA VAL A 241 3.84 -6.09 -4.65
C VAL A 241 5.20 -6.01 -3.97
N SER A 242 5.31 -5.24 -2.89
CA SER A 242 6.51 -5.24 -2.04
C SER A 242 6.49 -6.41 -1.06
N ASP A 243 7.56 -7.22 -1.02
CA ASP A 243 7.77 -8.23 0.02
C ASP A 243 8.76 -7.74 1.07
N PHE A 244 8.23 -7.33 2.21
CA PHE A 244 8.97 -6.67 3.28
C PHE A 244 10.11 -7.53 3.83
N LEU A 245 9.87 -8.82 4.11
CA LEU A 245 10.90 -9.70 4.67
C LEU A 245 11.68 -10.44 3.60
N GLY A 246 11.08 -10.65 2.42
CA GLY A 246 11.79 -11.21 1.27
C GLY A 246 12.75 -10.23 0.60
N HIS A 247 12.72 -8.95 0.98
CA HIS A 247 13.52 -7.90 0.36
C HIS A 247 13.34 -7.88 -1.17
N ALA A 248 12.09 -7.99 -1.62
CA ALA A 248 11.81 -8.20 -3.03
C ALA A 248 10.62 -7.38 -3.52
N LEU A 249 10.56 -7.19 -4.84
CA LEU A 249 9.38 -6.74 -5.56
C LEU A 249 8.87 -7.87 -6.43
N HIS A 250 7.57 -8.11 -6.40
CA HIS A 250 6.91 -9.13 -7.22
C HIS A 250 6.04 -8.43 -8.24
N LEU A 251 6.26 -8.69 -9.52
CA LEU A 251 5.37 -8.22 -10.58
C LEU A 251 4.36 -9.32 -10.90
N LEU A 252 3.09 -9.03 -10.67
CA LEU A 252 1.99 -9.92 -11.02
C LEU A 252 1.24 -9.36 -12.23
N ASN A 253 0.75 -10.25 -13.10
CA ASN A 253 -0.20 -9.85 -14.12
C ASN A 253 -1.61 -9.64 -13.51
N LYS A 254 -2.57 -9.13 -14.30
CA LYS A 254 -3.96 -8.94 -13.85
C LYS A 254 -4.70 -10.20 -13.39
N CYS A 255 -4.17 -11.40 -13.68
CA CYS A 255 -4.68 -12.67 -13.19
C CYS A 255 -4.04 -13.10 -11.86
N GLY A 256 -3.10 -12.31 -11.31
CA GLY A 256 -2.37 -12.61 -10.09
C GLY A 256 -1.21 -13.60 -10.25
N GLN A 257 -0.82 -13.93 -11.49
CA GLN A 257 0.31 -14.81 -11.76
C GLN A 257 1.61 -14.01 -11.72
N LEU A 258 2.66 -14.61 -11.14
CA LEU A 258 3.98 -14.02 -11.10
C LEU A 258 4.55 -13.92 -12.53
N VAL A 259 4.88 -12.70 -12.95
CA VAL A 259 5.57 -12.42 -14.21
C VAL A 259 7.07 -12.41 -14.00
N THR A 260 7.52 -11.71 -12.96
CA THR A 260 8.92 -11.65 -12.55
C THR A 260 9.02 -11.20 -11.10
N TYR A 261 10.19 -11.39 -10.50
CA TYR A 261 10.53 -10.83 -9.20
C TYR A 261 11.89 -10.13 -9.27
N PHE A 262 12.10 -9.17 -8.37
CA PHE A 262 13.34 -8.43 -8.26
C PHE A 262 13.82 -8.42 -6.82
N ASP A 263 15.03 -8.93 -6.59
CA ASP A 263 15.69 -8.87 -5.29
C ASP A 263 16.25 -7.46 -5.07
N THR A 264 15.64 -6.71 -4.14
CA THR A 264 16.05 -5.34 -3.86
C THR A 264 17.40 -5.26 -3.15
N LEU A 265 17.89 -6.36 -2.56
CA LEU A 265 19.23 -6.40 -1.96
C LEU A 265 20.32 -6.21 -3.01
N MET A 266 20.08 -6.57 -4.28
CA MET A 266 21.04 -6.40 -5.37
C MET A 266 21.43 -4.93 -5.57
N ILE A 267 20.57 -4.00 -5.17
CA ILE A 267 20.81 -2.55 -5.22
C ILE A 267 20.89 -1.94 -3.81
N GLY A 268 21.17 -2.76 -2.79
CA GLY A 268 21.41 -2.30 -1.42
C GLY A 268 20.15 -1.90 -0.65
N ILE A 269 18.97 -2.32 -1.12
CA ILE A 269 17.69 -1.91 -0.57
C ILE A 269 17.08 -3.01 0.29
N GLN A 270 16.66 -2.63 1.49
CA GLN A 270 16.05 -3.52 2.46
C GLN A 270 14.64 -3.07 2.82
N TYR A 271 13.80 -4.03 3.23
CA TYR A 271 12.49 -3.78 3.81
C TYR A 271 11.59 -2.88 2.94
N PRO A 272 11.23 -3.34 1.73
CA PRO A 272 10.32 -2.61 0.87
C PRO A 272 8.98 -2.38 1.56
N THR A 273 8.59 -1.10 1.68
CA THR A 273 7.36 -0.71 2.36
C THR A 273 6.34 -0.16 1.39
N THR A 274 6.44 1.11 0.99
CA THR A 274 5.45 1.77 0.13
C THR A 274 5.93 1.92 -1.32
N LEU A 275 4.96 1.90 -2.23
CA LEU A 275 5.12 2.02 -3.67
C LEU A 275 4.18 3.12 -4.18
N ALA A 276 4.67 3.97 -5.06
CA ALA A 276 3.82 4.83 -5.87
C ALA A 276 4.31 4.86 -7.31
N ILE A 277 3.38 5.05 -8.25
CA ILE A 277 3.66 4.99 -9.68
C ILE A 277 3.29 6.34 -10.28
N THR A 278 4.25 7.00 -10.92
CA THR A 278 4.03 8.29 -11.59
C THR A 278 3.36 8.10 -12.95
N THR A 279 2.67 9.15 -13.42
CA THR A 279 1.85 9.13 -14.65
C THR A 279 2.60 9.53 -15.91
N THR A 280 3.82 10.04 -15.81
CA THR A 280 4.61 10.46 -16.98
C THR A 280 5.14 9.24 -17.74
N GLU A 281 4.84 9.16 -19.03
CA GLU A 281 5.09 8.02 -19.96
C GLU A 281 6.58 7.63 -20.16
N GLN A 282 7.48 8.19 -19.36
CA GLN A 282 8.91 7.90 -19.32
C GLN A 282 9.37 7.65 -17.88
N TYR A 283 8.74 6.73 -17.13
CA TYR A 283 9.28 6.14 -15.89
C TYR A 283 8.93 6.81 -14.54
N HIS A 284 9.32 6.11 -13.47
CA HIS A 284 9.36 6.44 -12.04
C HIS A 284 8.30 5.74 -11.15
N ILE A 285 8.51 4.44 -10.93
CA ILE A 285 8.10 3.83 -9.67
C ILE A 285 8.91 4.47 -8.58
N LEU A 286 8.21 5.18 -7.70
CA LEU A 286 8.75 5.73 -6.50
C LEU A 286 8.60 4.70 -5.39
N TYR A 287 9.72 4.16 -4.97
CA TYR A 287 9.84 3.09 -4.02
C TYR A 287 10.49 3.60 -2.74
N MET A 288 10.01 3.15 -1.58
CA MET A 288 10.61 3.49 -0.29
C MET A 288 11.06 2.27 0.51
N GLY A 289 12.37 2.16 0.66
CA GLY A 289 13.04 1.21 1.54
C GLY A 289 13.31 1.86 2.90
N ASN A 290 13.16 1.11 3.97
CA ASN A 290 13.65 1.52 5.28
C ASN A 290 15.09 1.02 5.45
N GLY A 291 16.01 1.92 5.83
CA GLY A 291 17.34 1.52 6.29
C GLY A 291 17.27 0.54 7.47
N ASP A 292 18.42 -0.05 7.80
CA ASP A 292 18.57 -1.17 8.74
C ASP A 292 17.62 -1.10 9.95
N PHE A 293 16.59 -1.95 9.93
CA PHE A 293 15.43 -1.90 10.83
C PHE A 293 15.77 -2.19 12.30
N PHE A 294 16.96 -2.75 12.54
CA PHE A 294 17.45 -3.13 13.87
C PHE A 294 18.46 -2.13 14.45
N ASP A 295 18.85 -1.10 13.69
CA ASP A 295 19.82 -0.09 14.10
C ASP A 295 19.24 1.32 13.91
N ASP A 296 18.66 1.87 14.99
CA ASP A 296 18.10 3.23 15.08
C ASP A 296 19.10 4.32 14.66
N SER A 297 20.41 4.05 14.74
CA SER A 297 21.45 5.01 14.32
C SER A 297 21.64 5.07 12.79
N LYS A 298 21.09 4.08 12.06
CA LYS A 298 21.19 3.93 10.60
C LYS A 298 19.84 3.97 9.88
N THR A 299 18.72 3.96 10.60
CA THR A 299 17.37 3.98 10.01
C THR A 299 17.08 5.35 9.40
N LYS A 300 17.36 5.46 8.12
CA LYS A 300 16.88 6.54 7.26
C LYS A 300 16.06 5.88 6.17
N ALA A 301 14.78 6.21 6.11
CA ALA A 301 13.94 5.86 4.97
C ALA A 301 14.50 6.57 3.74
N GLN A 302 14.67 5.82 2.67
CA GLN A 302 15.23 6.31 1.41
C GLN A 302 14.15 6.25 0.35
N ILE A 303 14.07 7.32 -0.45
CA ILE A 303 13.22 7.34 -1.64
C ILE A 303 14.08 7.05 -2.85
N TYR A 304 13.70 6.03 -3.57
CA TYR A 304 14.29 5.66 -4.84
C TYR A 304 13.26 5.84 -5.93
N ALA A 305 13.67 6.48 -7.02
CA ALA A 305 12.91 6.47 -8.26
C ALA A 305 13.53 5.43 -9.19
N PHE A 306 12.69 4.56 -9.76
CA PHE A 306 13.11 3.53 -10.69
C PHE A 306 12.30 3.55 -11.98
N GLN A 307 13.00 3.19 -13.03
CA GLN A 307 12.42 2.91 -14.32
C GLN A 307 12.10 1.43 -14.44
N LEU A 308 10.89 1.10 -14.90
CA LEU A 308 10.61 -0.23 -15.43
C LEU A 308 10.65 -0.15 -16.94
N SER A 309 11.68 -0.74 -17.53
CA SER A 309 11.65 -1.15 -18.93
C SER A 309 11.02 -2.54 -19.02
N LEU A 310 10.16 -2.71 -20.02
CA LEU A 310 9.57 -3.99 -20.40
C LEU A 310 10.33 -4.44 -21.66
N GLU A 311 11.53 -5.00 -21.51
CA GLU A 311 12.21 -5.55 -22.70
C GLU A 311 11.58 -6.88 -23.10
N SER A 312 10.98 -6.90 -24.29
CA SER A 312 10.62 -8.14 -24.99
C SER A 312 11.93 -8.83 -25.37
N GLN A 313 12.16 -10.04 -24.89
CA GLN A 313 13.23 -10.88 -25.44
C GLN A 313 12.92 -11.05 -26.94
N LYS A 314 13.83 -10.57 -27.79
CA LYS A 314 13.84 -10.86 -29.23
C LYS A 314 14.40 -12.25 -29.46
#